data_AF-A0A455UGQ2-F1
#
_entry.id   AF-A0A455UGQ2-F1
#
_cell.length_a   1.000
_cell.length_b   1.000
_cell.length_c   1.000
_cell.angle_alpha   90.00
_cell.angle_beta   90.00
_cell.angle_gamma   90.00
#
_symmetry.space_group_name_H-M   'P 1'
#
loop_
_entity.id
_entity.type
_entity.pdbx_description
1 polymer ?
#
loop_
_entity_poly.entity_id
_entity_poly.type
_entity_poly.pdbx_seq_one_letter_code
_entity_poly.pdbx_strand_id
1 'polypeptide(L)'
;MVVDWQQAEARSTALEQFAELMGEFDKPRYFQVNSDLCAHSSSGNVGCTRCLDVCPADAISSIQGRIESRIEIDPFLCQGVGSCTSACPTGAIEFRLPETRRQQDTLSAWLGAYREAGGQAPVLRFITHDSQDAERALGAVPAGHVIDAPLEELGAAGHDQWLTALAAGAAEVRIQLHPNMPARLSAF
;
A
#
# COMPACT_ATOMS: atom_id res chain seq x y z
N MET A 1 1.67 24.53 -3.02
CA MET A 1 1.33 25.77 -3.76
C MET A 1 0.11 25.45 -4.61
N VAL A 2 -1.04 26.06 -4.34
CA VAL A 2 -2.27 25.79 -5.11
C VAL A 2 -2.25 26.71 -6.33
N VAL A 3 -2.11 26.13 -7.52
CA VAL A 3 -2.15 26.87 -8.80
C VAL A 3 -3.61 27.00 -9.22
N ASP A 4 -4.07 28.22 -9.49
CA ASP A 4 -5.35 28.44 -10.16
C ASP A 4 -5.18 28.16 -11.67
N TRP A 5 -5.63 26.98 -12.09
CA TRP A 5 -5.52 26.51 -13.47
C TRP A 5 -6.37 27.29 -14.48
N GLN A 6 -7.33 28.10 -14.00
CA GLN A 6 -8.19 28.92 -14.86
C GLN A 6 -7.53 30.25 -15.24
N GLN A 7 -6.59 30.75 -14.43
CA GLN A 7 -5.90 32.01 -14.68
C GLN A 7 -4.70 31.77 -15.61
N ALA A 8 -4.73 32.39 -16.80
CA ALA A 8 -3.83 32.03 -17.90
C ALA A 8 -2.35 32.31 -17.59
N GLU A 9 -2.04 33.38 -16.86
CA GLU A 9 -0.68 33.79 -16.53
C GLU A 9 -0.05 32.88 -15.47
N ALA A 10 -0.76 32.61 -14.37
CA ALA A 10 -0.39 31.68 -13.32
C ALA A 10 -0.19 30.26 -13.85
N ARG A 11 -1.06 29.82 -14.77
CA ARG A 11 -0.87 28.55 -15.48
C ARG A 11 0.40 28.57 -16.34
N SER A 12 0.66 29.62 -17.12
CA SER A 12 1.88 29.72 -17.94
C SER A 12 3.14 29.67 -17.08
N THR A 13 3.20 30.49 -16.02
CA THR A 13 4.32 30.52 -15.09
C THR A 13 4.54 29.18 -14.42
N ALA A 14 3.48 28.50 -13.96
CA ALA A 14 3.60 27.17 -13.36
C ALA A 14 4.10 26.12 -14.36
N LEU A 15 3.65 26.17 -15.62
CA LEU A 15 4.11 25.27 -16.68
C LEU A 15 5.57 25.52 -17.05
N GLU A 16 5.99 26.79 -17.12
CA GLU A 16 7.39 27.18 -17.35
C GLU A 16 8.30 26.67 -16.22
N GLN A 17 7.91 26.90 -14.97
CA GLN A 17 8.64 26.39 -13.80
C GLN A 17 8.69 24.86 -13.77
N PHE A 18 7.60 24.18 -14.13
CA PHE A 18 7.57 22.73 -14.22
C PHE A 18 8.49 22.21 -15.33
N ALA A 19 8.55 22.89 -16.48
CA ALA A 19 9.45 22.54 -17.57
C ALA A 19 10.94 22.70 -17.19
N GLU A 20 11.24 23.59 -16.24
CA GLU A 20 12.59 23.74 -15.66
C GLU A 20 12.96 22.63 -14.67
N LEU A 21 12.01 21.81 -14.20
CA LEU A 21 12.29 20.62 -13.36
C LEU A 21 12.90 19.48 -14.20
N MET A 22 14.02 19.75 -14.85
CA MET A 22 14.83 18.76 -15.55
C MET A 22 15.92 18.26 -14.62
N GLY A 23 16.03 16.93 -14.50
CA GLY A 23 17.03 16.30 -13.66
C GLY A 23 16.95 14.77 -13.76
N GLU A 24 17.72 14.11 -12.91
CA GLU A 24 17.62 12.67 -12.72
C GLU A 24 16.54 12.39 -11.67
N PHE A 25 15.56 11.58 -12.06
CA PHE A 25 14.48 11.15 -11.19
C PHE A 25 14.62 9.66 -10.97
N ASP A 26 14.75 9.25 -9.71
CA ASP A 26 14.71 7.85 -9.34
C ASP A 26 13.30 7.48 -8.85
N LYS A 27 12.76 6.40 -9.40
CA LYS A 27 11.50 5.84 -8.95
C LYS A 27 11.80 4.59 -8.12
N PRO A 28 11.45 4.60 -6.82
CA PRO A 28 11.69 3.43 -5.98
C PRO A 28 11.04 2.18 -6.55
N ARG A 29 11.78 1.07 -6.48
CA ARG A 29 11.21 -0.25 -6.80
C ARG A 29 10.53 -0.83 -5.56
N TYR A 30 9.21 -0.75 -5.52
CA TYR A 30 8.40 -1.16 -4.36
C TYR A 30 8.28 -2.67 -4.15
N PHE A 31 8.74 -3.49 -5.10
CA PHE A 31 8.49 -4.93 -5.08
C PHE A 31 9.76 -5.75 -5.34
N GLN A 32 9.75 -6.98 -4.84
CA GLN A 32 10.65 -8.06 -5.25
C GLN A 32 9.82 -9.32 -5.52
N VAL A 33 10.14 -10.04 -6.60
CA VAL A 33 9.48 -11.31 -6.93
C VAL A 33 10.49 -12.45 -6.76
N ASN A 34 10.12 -13.46 -5.97
CA ASN A 34 10.80 -14.74 -5.89
C ASN A 34 10.05 -15.76 -6.74
N SER A 35 10.59 -16.07 -7.92
CA SER A 35 9.98 -17.00 -8.88
C SER A 35 9.86 -18.43 -8.33
N ASP A 36 10.76 -18.85 -7.45
CA ASP A 36 10.75 -20.21 -6.88
C ASP A 36 9.58 -20.44 -5.93
N LEU A 37 9.05 -19.36 -5.33
CA LEU A 37 7.86 -19.38 -4.49
C LEU A 37 6.58 -19.10 -5.27
N CYS A 38 6.67 -18.66 -6.53
CA CYS A 38 5.53 -18.16 -7.28
C CYS A 38 4.63 -19.30 -7.77
N ALA A 39 3.41 -19.38 -7.23
CA ALA A 39 2.41 -20.37 -7.66
C ALA A 39 1.67 -20.00 -8.97
N HIS A 40 2.14 -19.00 -9.72
CA HIS A 40 1.49 -18.56 -10.97
C HIS A 40 1.60 -19.59 -12.09
N SER A 41 2.61 -20.45 -12.06
CA SER A 41 2.78 -21.54 -13.02
C SER A 41 3.26 -22.79 -12.30
N SER A 42 2.66 -23.92 -12.63
CA SER A 42 3.21 -25.24 -12.29
C SER A 42 2.93 -26.19 -13.45
N SER A 43 3.94 -26.93 -13.87
CA SER A 43 3.82 -27.98 -14.89
C SER A 43 3.17 -27.50 -16.21
N GLY A 44 3.46 -26.26 -16.63
CA GLY A 44 2.93 -25.66 -17.86
C GLY A 44 1.50 -25.12 -17.78
N ASN A 45 0.83 -25.17 -16.63
CA ASN A 45 -0.51 -24.61 -16.43
C ASN A 45 -0.47 -23.28 -15.67
N VAL A 46 -1.38 -22.37 -16.02
CA VAL A 46 -1.62 -21.14 -15.25
C VAL A 46 -2.24 -21.53 -13.91
N GLY A 47 -1.58 -21.12 -12.83
CA GLY A 47 -1.99 -21.32 -11.45
C GLY A 47 -2.61 -20.05 -10.85
N CYS A 48 -2.03 -19.57 -9.75
CA CYS A 48 -2.54 -18.41 -9.02
C CYS A 48 -2.48 -17.11 -9.85
N THR A 49 -3.58 -16.35 -9.91
CA THR A 49 -3.67 -15.07 -10.63
C THR A 49 -3.92 -13.86 -9.72
N ARG A 50 -4.05 -14.06 -8.40
CA ARG A 50 -4.52 -13.03 -7.46
C ARG A 50 -3.82 -11.67 -7.60
N CYS A 51 -2.51 -11.66 -7.81
CA CYS A 51 -1.75 -10.42 -7.98
C CYS A 51 -2.18 -9.60 -9.22
N LEU A 52 -2.58 -10.26 -10.31
CA LEU A 52 -3.12 -9.64 -11.52
C LEU A 52 -4.46 -8.96 -11.22
N ASP A 53 -5.30 -9.65 -10.45
CA ASP A 53 -6.67 -9.21 -10.16
C ASP A 53 -6.73 -8.00 -9.21
N VAL A 54 -5.74 -7.86 -8.32
CA VAL A 54 -5.73 -6.81 -7.27
C VAL A 54 -4.90 -5.57 -7.61
N CYS A 55 -4.14 -5.57 -8.71
CA CYS A 55 -3.32 -4.42 -9.08
C CYS A 55 -4.20 -3.32 -9.71
N PRO A 56 -4.37 -2.13 -9.10
CA PRO A 56 -5.18 -1.07 -9.69
C PRO A 56 -4.48 -0.33 -10.83
N ALA A 57 -3.16 -0.45 -10.94
CA ALA A 57 -2.34 0.24 -11.95
C ALA A 57 -2.08 -0.61 -13.20
N ASP A 58 -2.64 -1.83 -13.27
CA ASP A 58 -2.39 -2.80 -14.34
C ASP A 58 -0.88 -3.01 -14.62
N ALA A 59 -0.06 -2.92 -13.56
CA ALA A 59 1.39 -3.04 -13.64
C ALA A 59 1.88 -4.48 -13.74
N ILE A 60 1.01 -5.48 -13.59
CA ILE A 60 1.38 -6.90 -13.53
C ILE A 60 0.85 -7.62 -14.75
N SER A 61 1.70 -8.36 -15.44
CA SER A 61 1.34 -9.19 -16.59
C SER A 61 1.77 -10.64 -16.40
N SER A 62 1.03 -11.55 -17.03
CA SER A 62 1.41 -12.96 -17.16
C SER A 62 2.20 -13.15 -18.45
N ILE A 63 3.44 -13.62 -18.32
CA ILE A 63 4.32 -13.95 -19.44
C ILE A 63 4.33 -15.45 -19.62
N GLN A 64 3.72 -15.92 -20.71
CA GLN A 64 3.69 -17.32 -21.06
C GLN A 64 5.01 -17.74 -21.71
N GLY A 65 5.77 -18.60 -21.04
CA GLY A 65 6.95 -19.25 -21.60
C GLY A 65 6.62 -20.59 -22.26
N ARG A 66 7.61 -21.18 -22.93
CA ARG A 66 7.48 -22.51 -23.55
C ARG A 66 7.38 -23.65 -22.54
N ILE A 67 7.94 -23.47 -21.35
CA ILE A 67 8.05 -24.50 -20.30
C ILE A 67 7.31 -24.01 -19.03
N GLU A 68 7.49 -22.75 -18.65
CA GLU A 68 6.87 -22.13 -17.46
C GLU A 68 6.31 -20.75 -17.79
N SER A 69 5.20 -20.38 -17.15
CA SER A 69 4.70 -19.01 -17.16
C SER A 69 5.17 -18.28 -15.91
N ARG A 70 5.39 -16.96 -16.00
CA ARG A 70 5.78 -16.13 -14.85
C ARG A 70 4.97 -14.85 -14.83
N ILE A 71 4.92 -14.21 -13.67
CA ILE A 71 4.47 -12.81 -13.63
C ILE A 71 5.64 -11.88 -13.92
N GLU A 72 5.37 -10.75 -14.56
CA GLU A 72 6.26 -9.60 -14.61
C GLU A 72 5.54 -8.38 -14.08
N ILE A 73 6.24 -7.59 -13.26
CA ILE A 73 5.73 -6.34 -12.73
C ILE A 73 6.53 -5.21 -13.38
N ASP A 74 5.86 -4.31 -14.07
CA ASP A 74 6.45 -3.10 -14.64
C ASP A 74 6.74 -2.10 -13.50
N PRO A 75 8.02 -1.79 -13.22
CA PRO A 75 8.37 -0.85 -12.14
C PRO A 75 7.94 0.59 -12.44
N PHE A 76 7.78 0.98 -13.70
CA PHE A 76 7.36 2.31 -14.08
C PHE A 76 5.84 2.50 -13.96
N LEU A 77 5.05 1.43 -14.15
CA LEU A 77 3.61 1.45 -13.86
C LEU A 77 3.29 1.21 -12.38
N CYS A 78 4.11 0.43 -11.66
CA CYS A 78 3.89 0.12 -10.25
C CYS A 78 3.85 1.40 -9.39
N GLN A 79 2.73 1.65 -8.70
CA GLN A 79 2.56 2.83 -7.83
C GLN A 79 2.85 2.52 -6.35
N GLY A 80 3.35 1.34 -6.00
CA GLY A 80 3.65 1.01 -4.61
C GLY A 80 2.42 0.78 -3.71
N VAL A 81 1.28 0.40 -4.29
CA VAL A 81 0.01 0.19 -3.55
C VAL A 81 0.07 -0.98 -2.56
N GLY A 82 0.92 -1.99 -2.81
CA GLY A 82 1.11 -3.14 -1.91
C GLY A 82 0.08 -4.26 -2.00
N SER A 83 -1.05 -4.08 -2.71
CA SER A 83 -2.13 -5.08 -2.80
C SER A 83 -1.68 -6.44 -3.34
N CYS A 84 -0.74 -6.47 -4.29
CA CYS A 84 -0.20 -7.71 -4.84
C CYS A 84 0.64 -8.51 -3.84
N THR A 85 1.37 -7.83 -2.95
CA THR A 85 2.08 -8.44 -1.82
C THR A 85 1.07 -9.05 -0.86
N SER A 86 0.08 -8.27 -0.44
CA SER A 86 -0.98 -8.70 0.49
C SER A 86 -1.81 -9.86 -0.04
N ALA A 87 -2.02 -9.94 -1.35
CA ALA A 87 -2.80 -11.00 -1.99
C ALA A 87 -1.98 -12.28 -2.28
N CYS A 88 -0.65 -12.22 -2.22
CA CYS A 88 0.23 -13.32 -2.60
C CYS A 88 0.21 -14.43 -1.53
N PRO A 89 -0.38 -15.61 -1.81
CA PRO A 89 -0.52 -16.65 -0.78
C PRO A 89 0.79 -17.35 -0.42
N THR A 90 1.80 -17.27 -1.28
CA THR A 90 3.10 -17.93 -1.09
C THR A 90 4.19 -16.99 -0.60
N GLY A 91 3.89 -15.69 -0.46
CA GLY A 91 4.91 -14.68 -0.17
C GLY A 91 5.91 -14.47 -1.31
N ALA A 92 5.60 -14.91 -2.53
CA ALA A 92 6.47 -14.74 -3.69
C ALA A 92 6.67 -13.27 -4.10
N ILE A 93 5.77 -12.37 -3.70
CA ILE A 93 5.91 -10.92 -3.92
C ILE A 93 6.12 -10.27 -2.56
N GLU A 94 7.22 -9.54 -2.40
CA GLU A 94 7.55 -8.80 -1.18
C GLU A 94 7.48 -7.30 -1.41
N PHE A 95 6.91 -6.56 -0.46
CA PHE A 95 6.93 -5.10 -0.46
C PHE A 95 8.25 -4.59 0.13
N ARG A 96 8.98 -3.79 -0.65
CA ARG A 96 10.36 -3.38 -0.36
C ARG A 96 10.49 -2.02 0.30
N LEU A 97 9.53 -1.12 0.13
CA LEU A 97 9.65 0.25 0.63
C LEU A 97 8.32 0.80 1.18
N PRO A 98 8.15 0.89 2.51
CA PRO A 98 9.04 0.33 3.54
C PRO A 98 8.96 -1.20 3.61
N GLU A 99 10.05 -1.86 4.01
CA GLU A 99 10.08 -3.32 4.18
C GLU A 99 8.99 -3.80 5.15
N THR A 100 8.28 -4.87 4.76
CA THR A 100 7.16 -5.45 5.53
C THR A 100 7.49 -5.67 7.00
N ARG A 101 8.66 -6.25 7.30
CA ARG A 101 9.11 -6.49 8.68
C ARG A 101 9.22 -5.20 9.50
N ARG A 102 9.73 -4.12 8.90
CA ARG A 102 9.86 -2.82 9.56
C ARG A 102 8.50 -2.24 9.92
N GLN A 103 7.50 -2.45 9.05
CA GLN A 103 6.12 -2.05 9.32
C GLN A 103 5.57 -2.84 10.52
N GLN A 104 5.77 -4.17 10.53
CA GLN A 104 5.31 -5.04 11.61
C GLN A 104 5.96 -4.72 12.97
N ASP A 105 7.26 -4.44 12.98
CA ASP A 105 8.00 -4.02 14.17
C ASP A 105 7.45 -2.68 14.70
N THR A 106 7.11 -1.75 13.80
CA THR A 106 6.51 -0.45 14.14
C THR A 106 5.14 -0.62 14.78
N LEU A 107 4.25 -1.44 14.19
CA LEU A 107 2.94 -1.73 14.77
C LEU A 107 3.05 -2.36 16.16
N SER A 108 3.96 -3.33 16.31
CA SER A 108 4.20 -4.01 17.58
C SER A 108 4.70 -3.03 18.65
N ALA A 109 5.61 -2.13 18.28
CA ALA A 109 6.13 -1.10 19.18
C ALA A 109 5.05 -0.10 19.62
N TRP A 110 4.21 0.38 18.71
CA TRP A 110 3.11 1.30 19.04
C TRP A 110 2.09 0.68 19.99
N LEU A 111 1.68 -0.57 19.72
CA LEU A 111 0.75 -1.30 20.59
C LEU A 111 1.36 -1.63 21.95
N GLY A 112 2.66 -1.95 21.98
CA GLY A 112 3.43 -2.11 23.22
C GLY A 112 3.43 -0.85 24.07
N ALA A 113 3.81 0.28 23.48
CA ALA A 113 3.84 1.57 24.15
C ALA A 113 2.46 2.00 24.68
N TYR A 114 1.40 1.77 23.91
CA TYR A 114 0.03 2.04 24.35
C TYR A 114 -0.35 1.27 25.61
N ARG A 115 -0.01 -0.02 25.66
CA ARG A 115 -0.27 -0.89 26.82
C ARG A 115 0.59 -0.51 28.03
N GLU A 116 1.85 -0.17 27.82
CA GLU A 116 2.76 0.31 28.88
C GLU A 116 2.27 1.62 29.51
N ALA A 117 1.60 2.47 28.73
CA ALA A 117 0.92 3.67 29.22
C ALA A 117 -0.39 3.38 29.98
N GLY A 118 -0.74 2.11 30.20
CA GLY A 118 -1.96 1.67 30.89
C GLY A 118 -3.19 1.54 30.01
N GLY A 119 -3.06 1.76 28.70
CA GLY A 119 -4.12 1.62 27.72
C GLY A 119 -4.70 0.19 27.68
N GLN A 120 -6.00 0.08 27.43
CA GLN A 120 -6.72 -1.20 27.36
C GLN A 120 -7.48 -1.29 26.04
N ALA A 121 -7.57 -2.50 25.49
CA ALA A 121 -8.30 -2.80 24.25
C ALA A 121 -8.01 -1.83 23.07
N PRO A 122 -6.74 -1.68 22.64
CA PRO A 122 -6.41 -0.80 21.52
C PRO A 122 -7.05 -1.28 20.22
N VAL A 123 -7.52 -0.34 19.40
CA VAL A 123 -8.01 -0.57 18.03
C VAL A 123 -6.94 -0.02 17.09
N LEU A 124 -6.39 -0.85 16.21
CA LEU A 124 -5.49 -0.36 15.16
C LEU A 124 -6.30 -0.02 13.91
N ARG A 125 -6.25 1.24 13.47
CA ARG A 125 -6.98 1.72 12.28
C ARG A 125 -5.99 2.02 11.16
N PHE A 126 -6.04 1.25 10.08
CA PHE A 126 -5.37 1.60 8.83
C PHE A 126 -6.22 2.63 8.08
N ILE A 127 -5.60 3.75 7.71
CA ILE A 127 -6.22 4.91 7.07
C ILE A 127 -5.24 5.47 6.04
N THR A 128 -5.69 6.13 4.98
CA THR A 128 -4.76 6.84 4.09
C THR A 128 -4.27 8.15 4.70
N HIS A 129 -3.07 8.60 4.34
CA HIS A 129 -2.54 9.91 4.76
C HIS A 129 -3.54 11.03 4.44
N ASP A 130 -4.07 11.08 3.22
CA ASP A 130 -5.06 12.06 2.78
C ASP A 130 -6.33 12.05 3.64
N SER A 131 -6.85 10.86 3.97
CA SER A 131 -8.06 10.74 4.80
C SER A 131 -7.80 11.19 6.23
N GLN A 132 -6.63 10.87 6.78
CA GLN A 132 -6.24 11.31 8.13
C GLN A 132 -6.06 12.83 8.19
N ASP A 133 -5.43 13.44 7.18
CA ASP A 133 -5.24 14.88 7.12
C ASP A 133 -6.57 15.62 6.94
N ALA A 134 -7.51 15.06 6.16
CA ALA A 134 -8.87 15.58 6.07
C ALA A 134 -9.62 15.52 7.42
N GLU A 135 -9.53 14.42 8.16
CA GLU A 135 -10.09 14.30 9.52
C GLU A 135 -9.51 15.36 10.46
N ARG A 136 -8.18 15.54 10.46
CA ARG A 136 -7.49 16.53 11.28
C ARG A 136 -7.87 17.96 10.93
N ALA A 137 -8.01 18.27 9.64
CA ALA A 137 -8.43 19.60 9.18
C ALA A 137 -9.85 19.96 9.66
N LEU A 138 -10.71 18.95 9.86
CA LEU A 138 -12.04 19.10 10.45
C LEU A 138 -12.04 19.09 11.99
N GLY A 139 -10.88 18.98 12.62
CA GLY A 139 -10.74 18.88 14.08
C GLY A 139 -11.21 17.54 14.65
N ALA A 140 -11.37 16.51 13.81
CA ALA A 140 -11.69 15.17 14.28
C ALA A 140 -10.47 14.58 15.00
N VAL A 141 -10.70 14.08 16.21
CA VAL A 141 -9.68 13.40 17.02
C VAL A 141 -10.16 11.97 17.22
N PRO A 142 -9.36 10.95 16.86
CA PRO A 142 -9.70 9.57 17.14
C PRO A 142 -9.91 9.36 18.64
N ALA A 143 -10.81 8.44 19.00
CA ALA A 143 -10.95 8.05 20.40
C ALA A 143 -9.59 7.57 20.94
N GLY A 144 -9.29 7.83 22.21
CA GLY A 144 -7.94 7.58 22.77
C GLY A 144 -7.47 6.11 22.78
N HIS A 145 -8.32 5.16 22.40
CA HIS A 145 -7.96 3.74 22.21
C HIS A 145 -7.75 3.38 20.73
N VAL A 146 -7.99 4.29 19.79
CA VAL A 146 -7.76 4.11 18.36
C VAL A 146 -6.37 4.63 18.02
N ILE A 147 -5.53 3.75 17.50
CA ILE A 147 -4.19 4.05 17.01
C ILE A 147 -4.25 4.04 15.49
N ASP A 148 -4.01 5.20 14.88
CA ASP A 148 -3.97 5.31 13.43
C ASP A 148 -2.61 4.83 12.89
N ALA A 149 -2.66 3.91 11.94
CA ALA A 149 -1.55 3.52 11.09
C ALA A 149 -1.78 4.09 9.68
N PRO A 150 -1.35 5.34 9.42
CA PRO A 150 -1.53 5.96 8.13
C PRO A 150 -0.65 5.29 7.06
N LEU A 151 -1.21 5.09 5.87
CA LEU A 151 -0.58 4.51 4.71
C LEU A 151 -0.74 5.42 3.49
N GLU A 152 0.12 5.26 2.49
CA GLU A 152 -0.12 5.88 1.17
C GLU A 152 -1.39 5.31 0.54
N GLU A 153 -1.50 3.98 0.54
CA GLU A 153 -2.65 3.25 0.00
C GLU A 153 -2.98 2.05 0.88
N LEU A 154 -4.28 1.74 1.00
CA LEU A 154 -4.75 0.67 1.90
C LEU A 154 -4.40 -0.73 1.42
N GLY A 155 -3.98 -0.90 0.16
CA GLY A 155 -3.53 -2.20 -0.36
C GLY A 155 -2.32 -2.77 0.40
N ALA A 156 -1.54 -1.93 1.07
CA ALA A 156 -0.41 -2.33 1.90
C ALA A 156 -0.83 -2.85 3.30
N ALA A 157 -2.09 -2.63 3.70
CA ALA A 157 -2.65 -3.24 4.90
C ALA A 157 -3.11 -4.68 4.60
N GLY A 158 -2.15 -5.58 4.39
CA GLY A 158 -2.42 -6.99 4.17
C GLY A 158 -2.78 -7.76 5.45
N HIS A 159 -3.21 -9.01 5.27
CA HIS A 159 -3.55 -9.90 6.38
C HIS A 159 -2.35 -10.13 7.32
N ASP A 160 -1.12 -10.01 6.83
CA ASP A 160 0.10 -10.06 7.61
C ASP A 160 0.15 -8.92 8.62
N GLN A 161 -0.14 -7.68 8.20
CA GLN A 161 -0.21 -6.51 9.09
C GLN A 161 -1.37 -6.64 10.08
N TRP A 162 -2.53 -7.15 9.63
CA TRP A 162 -3.69 -7.35 10.50
C TRP A 162 -3.38 -8.38 11.59
N LEU A 163 -2.78 -9.51 11.23
CA LEU A 163 -2.38 -10.55 12.17
C LEU A 163 -1.27 -10.07 13.11
N THR A 164 -0.31 -9.27 12.63
CA THR A 164 0.69 -8.62 13.48
C THR A 164 0.02 -7.74 14.53
N ALA A 165 -0.94 -6.89 14.14
CA ALA A 165 -1.64 -6.01 15.07
C ALA A 165 -2.39 -6.80 16.15
N LEU A 166 -3.15 -7.83 15.74
CA LEU A 166 -3.87 -8.71 16.66
C LEU A 166 -2.92 -9.45 17.60
N ALA A 167 -1.82 -10.01 17.08
CA ALA A 167 -0.81 -10.70 17.88
C ALA A 167 -0.07 -9.78 18.85
N ALA A 168 0.11 -8.50 18.49
CA ALA A 168 0.71 -7.47 19.35
C ALA A 168 -0.25 -6.92 20.43
N GLY A 169 -1.53 -7.34 20.40
CA GLY A 169 -2.53 -7.06 21.42
C GLY A 169 -3.59 -6.03 21.03
N ALA A 170 -3.76 -5.71 19.75
CA ALA A 170 -4.94 -4.99 19.28
C ALA A 170 -6.21 -5.83 19.54
N ALA A 171 -7.23 -5.19 20.11
CA ALA A 171 -8.55 -5.78 20.30
C ALA A 171 -9.35 -5.83 18.98
N GLU A 172 -9.06 -4.91 18.06
CA GLU A 172 -9.72 -4.81 16.76
C GLU A 172 -8.76 -4.21 15.72
N VAL A 173 -8.90 -4.63 14.46
CA VAL A 173 -8.25 -4.01 13.31
C VAL A 173 -9.33 -3.39 12.43
N ARG A 174 -9.19 -2.10 12.12
CA ARG A 174 -10.12 -1.36 11.25
C ARG A 174 -9.42 -0.91 9.98
N ILE A 175 -10.09 -1.08 8.85
CA ILE A 175 -9.67 -0.55 7.55
C ILE A 175 -10.64 0.57 7.16
N GLN A 176 -10.16 1.81 7.10
CA GLN A 176 -11.01 2.95 6.76
C GLN A 176 -10.96 3.24 5.26
N LEU A 177 -11.97 2.75 4.54
CA LEU A 177 -12.13 3.02 3.11
C LEU A 177 -12.49 4.49 2.84
N HIS A 178 -12.11 4.99 1.67
CA HIS A 178 -12.46 6.32 1.18
C HIS A 178 -13.13 6.23 -0.21
N PRO A 179 -13.98 7.21 -0.58
CA PRO A 179 -14.82 7.12 -1.79
C PRO A 179 -14.03 7.09 -3.11
N ASN A 180 -12.81 7.63 -3.11
CA ASN A 180 -11.96 7.70 -4.30
C ASN A 180 -11.07 6.45 -4.49
N MET A 181 -11.26 5.42 -3.67
CA MET A 181 -10.44 4.21 -3.71
C MET A 181 -10.74 3.40 -4.97
N PRO A 182 -9.72 2.90 -5.70
CA PRO A 182 -9.92 2.01 -6.83
C PRO A 182 -10.77 0.78 -6.46
N ALA A 183 -11.71 0.41 -7.33
CA ALA A 183 -12.63 -0.71 -7.07
C ALA A 183 -11.92 -2.04 -6.79
N ARG A 184 -10.73 -2.27 -7.38
CA ARG A 184 -9.92 -3.47 -7.13
C ARG A 184 -9.37 -3.55 -5.70
N LEU A 185 -9.24 -2.42 -5.00
CA LEU A 185 -8.76 -2.38 -3.62
C LEU A 185 -9.89 -2.50 -2.59
N SER A 186 -11.12 -2.14 -2.96
CA SER A 186 -12.29 -2.28 -2.07
C SER A 186 -12.94 -3.66 -2.11
N ALA A 187 -12.59 -4.48 -3.11
CA ALA A 187 -13.01 -5.88 -3.23
C ALA A 187 -12.02 -6.88 -2.59
N PHE A 188 -10.90 -6.36 -2.07
CA PHE A 188 -9.80 -7.12 -1.46
C PHE A 188 -10.06 -7.40 0.03
#